data_AF-A0A6S6R7Q6-F1
#
_entry.id   AF-A0A6S6R7Q6-F1
#
_cell.length_a   1.000
_cell.length_b   1.000
_cell.length_c   1.000
_cell.angle_alpha   90.00
_cell.angle_beta   90.00
_cell.angle_gamma   90.00
#
_symmetry.space_group_name_H-M   'P 1'
#
loop_
_entity.id
_entity.type
_entity.pdbx_description
1 polymer ?
#
loop_
_entity_poly.entity_id
_entity_poly.type
_entity_poly.pdbx_seq_one_letter_code
_entity_poly.pdbx_strand_id
1 'polypeptide(L)' 'MNRSIQAEGTFGILKWDKSYKRLFRRGEKNVILELTLISCGFNLYKYHNKKQRNKLAA' A
#
# COMPACT_ATOMS: atom_id res chain seq x y z
N MET A 1 8.52 -6.19 14.68
CA MET A 1 8.13 -5.57 13.39
C MET A 1 7.65 -4.16 13.69
N ASN A 2 8.48 -3.14 13.44
CA ASN A 2 8.11 -1.76 13.76
C ASN A 2 7.02 -1.28 12.78
N ARG A 3 5.85 -0.85 13.26
CA ARG A 3 4.73 -0.49 12.37
C ARG A 3 4.94 0.87 11.72
N SER A 4 5.57 1.82 12.40
CA SER A 4 5.87 3.14 11.84
C SER A 4 6.79 3.04 10.63
N ILE A 5 7.87 2.27 10.74
CA ILE A 5 8.83 2.07 9.63
C ILE A 5 8.18 1.39 8.41
N GLN A 6 7.17 0.55 8.63
CA GLN A 6 6.42 -0.08 7.53
C GLN A 6 5.46 0.87 6.86
N ALA A 7 4.82 1.75 7.63
CA ALA A 7 3.99 2.79 7.07
C ALA A 7 4.82 3.73 6.18
N GLU A 8 5.99 4.18 6.66
CA GLU A 8 6.93 5.00 5.89
C GLU A 8 7.38 4.31 4.60
N GLY A 9 7.82 3.05 4.68
CA GLY A 9 8.21 2.29 3.49
C GLY A 9 7.07 2.10 2.50
N THR A 10 5.84 1.88 2.98
CA THR A 10 4.65 1.77 2.13
C THR A 10 4.34 3.09 1.44
N PHE A 11 4.46 4.22 2.16
CA PHE A 11 4.31 5.55 1.58
C PHE A 11 5.35 5.84 0.49
N GLY A 12 6.61 5.45 0.70
CA GLY A 12 7.67 5.58 -0.31
C GLY A 12 7.35 4.82 -1.60
N ILE A 13 6.91 3.57 -1.47
CA ILE A 13 6.49 2.73 -2.62
C ILE A 13 5.28 3.35 -3.34
N LEU A 14 4.30 3.84 -2.59
CA LEU A 14 3.12 4.48 -3.20
C LEU A 14 3.52 5.71 -4.01
N LYS A 15 4.35 6.60 -3.43
CA LYS A 15 4.77 7.85 -4.08
C LYS A 15 5.60 7.59 -5.34
N TRP A 16 6.61 6.73 -5.25
CA TRP A 16 7.58 6.52 -6.33
C TRP A 16 7.17 5.41 -7.29
N ASP A 17 7.02 4.19 -6.76
CA ASP A 17 6.80 2.96 -7.53
C ASP A 17 5.39 2.89 -8.14
N LYS A 18 4.40 3.44 -7.44
CA LYS A 18 3.00 3.52 -7.94
C LYS A 18 2.66 4.90 -8.50
N SER A 19 3.63 5.82 -8.57
CA SER A 19 3.44 7.18 -9.09
C SER A 19 2.27 7.94 -8.45
N TYR A 20 1.94 7.65 -7.19
CA TYR A 20 0.87 8.31 -6.45
C TYR A 20 1.32 9.71 -5.99
N LYS A 21 1.39 10.66 -6.91
CA LYS A 21 1.99 11.98 -6.65
C LYS A 21 1.14 12.86 -5.75
N ARG A 22 -0.18 12.86 -5.94
CA ARG A 22 -1.17 13.69 -5.21
C ARG A 22 -2.48 12.94 -5.02
N LEU A 23 -3.26 13.37 -4.02
CA LEU A 23 -4.64 12.90 -3.82
C LEU A 23 -5.46 13.23 -5.08
N PHE A 24 -6.23 12.27 -5.57
CA PHE A 24 -7.10 12.48 -6.74
C PHE A 24 -8.46 13.04 -6.34
N ARG A 25 -8.99 12.62 -5.19
CA ARG A 25 -10.27 13.07 -4.66
C ARG A 25 -10.13 14.30 -3.79
N ARG A 26 -11.20 15.10 -3.74
CA ARG A 26 -11.34 16.29 -2.89
C ARG A 26 -12.36 16.05 -1.77
N GLY A 27 -12.16 16.73 -0.65
CA GLY A 27 -12.98 16.58 0.56
C GLY A 27 -12.51 15.44 1.44
N GLU A 28 -12.52 15.66 2.76
CA GLU A 28 -11.93 14.78 3.76
C GLU A 28 -12.42 13.33 3.65
N LYS A 29 -13.73 13.12 3.60
CA LYS A 29 -14.34 11.78 3.49
C LYS A 29 -13.85 11.01 2.25
N ASN A 30 -13.71 11.71 1.13
CA ASN A 30 -13.29 11.09 -0.13
C ASN A 30 -11.79 10.79 -0.14
N VAL A 31 -10.99 11.65 0.50
CA VAL A 31 -9.55 11.43 0.69
C VAL A 31 -9.31 10.23 1.60
N ILE A 32 -10.06 10.12 2.70
CA ILE A 32 -10.01 8.94 3.59
C ILE A 32 -10.34 7.68 2.78
N LEU A 33 -11.45 7.68 2.02
CA LEU A 33 -11.83 6.55 1.17
C LEU A 33 -10.71 6.15 0.18
N GLU A 34 -10.09 7.14 -0.47
CA GLU A 34 -8.97 6.90 -1.40
C GLU A 34 -7.78 6.21 -0.71
N LEU A 35 -7.30 6.78 0.40
CA LEU A 35 -6.18 6.22 1.16
C LEU A 35 -6.50 4.83 1.73
N THR A 36 -7.73 4.61 2.19
CA THR A 36 -8.19 3.30 2.69
C THR A 36 -8.17 2.26 1.57
N LEU A 37 -8.72 2.56 0.40
CA LEU A 37 -8.73 1.63 -0.74
C LEU A 37 -7.32 1.29 -1.22
N ILE A 38 -6.45 2.30 -1.33
CA ILE A 38 -5.04 2.12 -1.69
C ILE A 38 -4.35 1.19 -0.67
N SER A 39 -4.57 1.42 0.63
CA SER A 39 -3.99 0.61 1.70
C SER A 39 -4.48 -0.85 1.66
N CYS A 40 -5.78 -1.06 1.41
CA CYS A 40 -6.35 -2.40 1.21
C CYS A 40 -5.70 -3.11 0.01
N GLY A 41 -5.63 -2.45 -1.14
CA GLY A 41 -5.00 -3.00 -2.34
C GLY A 41 -3.54 -3.37 -2.14
N PHE A 42 -2.77 -2.50 -1.46
CA PHE A 42 -1.37 -2.77 -1.14
C PHE A 42 -1.20 -3.98 -0.21
N ASN A 43 -2.06 -4.13 0.80
CA ASN A 43 -2.02 -5.28 1.70
C ASN A 43 -2.35 -6.60 0.98
N LEU A 44 -3.33 -6.60 0.08
CA LEU A 44 -3.66 -7.77 -0.74
C LEU A 44 -2.49 -8.16 -1.66
N TYR A 45 -1.86 -7.18 -2.32
CA TYR A 45 -0.66 -7.39 -3.14
C TYR A 45 0.49 -8.01 -2.33
N LYS A 46 0.77 -7.45 -1.13
CA LYS A 46 1.82 -7.96 -0.25
C LYS A 46 1.54 -9.39 0.22
N TYR A 47 0.28 -9.68 0.56
CA TYR A 47 -0.15 -11.02 0.95
C TYR A 47 0.02 -12.03 -0.19
N HIS A 48 -0.41 -11.66 -1.41
CA HIS A 48 -0.25 -12.49 -2.60
C HIS A 48 1.23 -12.85 -2.84
N ASN A 49 2.11 -11.85 -2.86
CA ASN A 49 3.53 -12.07 -3.08
C ASN A 49 4.19 -12.90 -1.98
N LYS A 50 3.78 -12.72 -0.71
CA LYS A 50 4.25 -13.57 0.39
C LYS A 50 3.84 -15.03 0.16
N LYS A 51 2.59 -15.28 -0.25
CA LYS A 51 2.11 -16.63 -0.55
C LYS A 51 2.88 -17.26 -1.73
N GLN A 52 3.15 -16.50 -2.80
CA GLN A 52 3.89 -17.02 -3.95
C GLN A 52 5.35 -17.36 -3.63
N ARG A 53 6.05 -16.51 -2.86
CA ARG A 53 7.42 -16.82 -2.42
C ARG A 53 7.50 -18.10 -1.58
N ASN A 54 6.52 -18.30 -0.70
CA ASN A 54 6.47 -19.52 0.11
C ASN A 54 6.20 -20.78 -0.72
N LYS A 55 5.49 -20.66 -1.85
CA LYS A 55 5.30 -21.77 -2.79
C LYS A 55 6.57 -22.09 -3.58
N LEU A 56 7.34 -21.06 -3.95
CA LEU A 56 8.59 -21.23 -4.72
C LEU A 56 9.75 -21.78 -3.88
N ALA A 57 9.71 -21.57 -2.57
CA ALA A 57 10.74 -22.04 -1.64
C ALA A 57 10.50 -23.46 -1.09
N ALA A 58 9.34 -24.05 -1.38
CA ALA A 58 8.95 -25.42 -1.00
C ALA A 58 9.15 -26.36 -2.19
#